data_AF-A0A1G6N1Y3-F1
#
_entry.id   AF-A0A1G6N1Y3-F1
#
_cell.length_a   1.000
_cell.length_b   1.000
_cell.length_c   1.000
_cell.angle_alpha   90.00
_cell.angle_beta   90.00
_cell.angle_gamma   90.00
#
_symmetry.space_group_name_H-M   'P 1'
#
loop_
_entity.id
_entity.type
_entity.pdbx_description
1 polymer ?
#
loop_
_entity_poly.entity_id
_entity_poly.type
_entity_poly.pdbx_seq_one_letter_code
_entity_poly.pdbx_strand_id
1 'polypeptide(L)'
;MSEVLVLVDEIGGEVKKVTFELLTAAREIGEPAAVVVAAPGTAAKVKESLASYGAAKVYVAESDDVAAYLVTPKVDVLASLVAAKSPAAVLVAATAEGKEVAGRLAVRTGSGILIEAVGVESTGGEVVGVQGIFGGAFTVKSKVTKGTPIVTIRPGGVDAVEAQGAAAEEIVEVPAADAAKATKITGQEPIVGGDRPELTEASIVVSGGRGVGSAEKFEVVEKLADALGAAVGASRAAVDSGYYPAQFQVGQTGKTVSPQLYVALGISGAIQHRAGMQTSKTIVAVNKDPEAPIFEIADFGVVGDLFAVAPQLTEEVGKRKG
;
A
#
# COMPACT_ATOMS: atom_id res chain seq x y z
N MET A 1 -4.68 -24.06 -10.07
CA MET A 1 -3.30 -23.57 -10.38
C MET A 1 -2.45 -23.76 -9.13
N SER A 2 -1.14 -23.45 -9.13
CA SER A 2 -0.42 -23.41 -7.85
C SER A 2 -0.96 -22.27 -6.99
N GLU A 3 -1.05 -22.48 -5.68
CA GLU A 3 -1.54 -21.46 -4.75
C GLU A 3 -0.57 -20.28 -4.66
N VAL A 4 -1.12 -19.09 -4.55
CA VAL A 4 -0.41 -17.85 -4.24
C VAL A 4 -0.91 -17.38 -2.90
N LEU A 5 -0.07 -17.45 -1.87
CA LEU A 5 -0.45 -17.03 -0.53
C LEU A 5 -0.53 -15.51 -0.48
N VAL A 6 -1.61 -14.97 0.03
CA VAL A 6 -1.80 -13.53 0.23
C VAL A 6 -1.99 -13.28 1.73
N LEU A 7 -1.04 -12.60 2.37
CA LEU A 7 -1.23 -12.20 3.76
C LEU A 7 -2.32 -11.14 3.83
N VAL A 8 -3.39 -11.43 4.56
CA VAL A 8 -4.50 -10.49 4.76
C VAL A 8 -4.07 -9.40 5.72
N ASP A 9 -4.18 -8.14 5.26
CA ASP A 9 -4.07 -6.95 6.09
C ASP A 9 -5.49 -6.54 6.52
N GLU A 10 -5.73 -6.57 7.83
CA GLU A 10 -7.02 -6.27 8.46
C GLU A 10 -6.81 -5.47 9.75
N ILE A 11 -7.79 -4.66 10.09
CA ILE A 11 -7.87 -4.00 11.40
C ILE A 11 -9.29 -4.21 11.94
N GLY A 12 -9.41 -4.84 13.11
CA GLY A 12 -10.69 -4.98 13.81
C GLY A 12 -11.71 -5.89 13.12
N GLY A 13 -11.28 -6.72 12.17
CA GLY A 13 -12.15 -7.53 11.32
C GLY A 13 -12.58 -6.83 10.03
N GLU A 14 -12.00 -5.69 9.69
CA GLU A 14 -12.18 -5.03 8.39
C GLU A 14 -10.94 -5.24 7.52
N VAL A 15 -11.14 -5.78 6.32
CA VAL A 15 -10.05 -6.00 5.35
C VAL A 15 -9.64 -4.68 4.73
N LYS A 16 -8.34 -4.36 4.78
CA LYS A 16 -7.81 -3.20 4.06
C LYS A 16 -7.82 -3.42 2.56
N LYS A 17 -8.04 -2.34 1.81
CA LYS A 17 -8.08 -2.35 0.34
C LYS A 17 -6.88 -3.05 -0.29
N VAL A 18 -5.67 -2.85 0.25
CA VAL A 18 -4.45 -3.46 -0.29
C VAL A 18 -4.56 -4.99 -0.38
N THR A 19 -5.25 -5.65 0.54
CA THR A 19 -5.48 -7.11 0.45
C THR A 19 -6.22 -7.49 -0.84
N PHE A 20 -7.20 -6.69 -1.27
CA PHE A 20 -7.93 -6.93 -2.51
C PHE A 20 -7.06 -6.68 -3.76
N GLU A 21 -6.15 -5.72 -3.68
CA GLU A 21 -5.12 -5.47 -4.70
C GLU A 21 -4.17 -6.67 -4.80
N LEU A 22 -3.73 -7.22 -3.66
CA LEU A 22 -2.90 -8.43 -3.60
C LEU A 22 -3.63 -9.67 -4.15
N LEU A 23 -4.92 -9.85 -3.84
CA LEU A 23 -5.72 -10.94 -4.40
C LEU A 23 -5.87 -10.81 -5.92
N THR A 24 -5.99 -9.58 -6.42
CA THR A 24 -6.00 -9.31 -7.87
C THR A 24 -4.65 -9.67 -8.49
N ALA A 25 -3.56 -9.20 -7.89
CA ALA A 25 -2.20 -9.54 -8.30
C ALA A 25 -1.94 -11.06 -8.28
N ALA A 26 -2.45 -11.77 -7.27
CA ALA A 26 -2.31 -13.21 -7.14
C ALA A 26 -2.94 -13.98 -8.32
N ARG A 27 -4.08 -13.50 -8.85
CA ARG A 27 -4.74 -14.14 -10.01
C ARG A 27 -3.91 -14.07 -11.29
N GLU A 28 -3.06 -13.06 -11.45
CA GLU A 28 -2.16 -12.95 -12.61
C GLU A 28 -1.05 -14.02 -12.61
N ILE A 29 -0.75 -14.60 -11.44
CA ILE A 29 0.38 -15.53 -11.26
C ILE A 29 0.00 -16.89 -10.69
N GLY A 30 -1.27 -17.12 -10.34
CA GLY A 30 -1.76 -18.38 -9.82
C GLY A 30 -3.14 -18.30 -9.20
N GLU A 31 -3.41 -19.18 -8.24
CA GLU A 31 -4.71 -19.27 -7.56
C GLU A 31 -4.63 -18.58 -6.18
N PRO A 32 -5.39 -17.49 -5.93
CA PRO A 32 -5.28 -16.75 -4.67
C PRO A 32 -5.74 -17.58 -3.47
N ALA A 33 -4.86 -17.70 -2.47
CA ALA A 33 -5.15 -18.27 -1.16
C ALA A 33 -4.88 -17.21 -0.09
N ALA A 34 -5.94 -16.66 0.51
CA ALA A 34 -5.83 -15.68 1.57
C ALA A 34 -5.31 -16.34 2.86
N VAL A 35 -4.43 -15.68 3.60
CA VAL A 35 -3.91 -16.13 4.88
C VAL A 35 -4.31 -15.11 5.94
N VAL A 36 -5.29 -15.48 6.77
CA VAL A 36 -5.75 -14.69 7.90
C VAL A 36 -4.97 -15.12 9.13
N VAL A 37 -4.07 -14.25 9.60
CA VAL A 37 -3.34 -14.42 10.86
C VAL A 37 -3.80 -13.33 11.81
N ALA A 38 -4.71 -13.66 12.72
CA ALA A 38 -5.44 -12.66 13.51
C ALA A 38 -5.89 -13.19 14.88
N ALA A 39 -6.58 -12.36 15.66
CA ALA A 39 -7.26 -12.78 16.88
C ALA A 39 -8.44 -13.74 16.57
N PRO A 40 -8.88 -14.56 17.52
CA PRO A 40 -10.03 -15.45 17.35
C PRO A 40 -11.31 -14.74 16.86
N GLY A 41 -11.96 -15.32 15.84
CA GLY A 41 -13.21 -14.85 15.25
C GLY A 41 -13.07 -13.78 14.16
N THR A 42 -11.86 -13.36 13.78
CA THR A 42 -11.61 -12.42 12.69
C THR A 42 -11.93 -13.01 11.32
N ALA A 43 -11.52 -14.25 11.04
CA ALA A 43 -11.70 -14.92 9.74
C ALA A 43 -13.17 -14.95 9.32
N ALA A 44 -14.08 -15.23 10.26
CA ALA A 44 -15.52 -15.23 10.01
C ALA A 44 -16.04 -13.86 9.54
N LYS A 45 -15.44 -12.75 9.99
CA LYS A 45 -15.83 -11.38 9.60
C LYS A 45 -15.33 -10.99 8.21
N VAL A 46 -14.14 -11.47 7.84
CA VAL A 46 -13.46 -11.05 6.61
C VAL A 46 -13.72 -11.97 5.40
N LYS A 47 -14.22 -13.19 5.65
CA LYS A 47 -14.38 -14.24 4.63
C LYS A 47 -15.12 -13.79 3.38
N GLU A 48 -16.27 -13.13 3.54
CA GLU A 48 -17.13 -12.72 2.41
C GLU A 48 -16.43 -11.67 1.54
N SER A 49 -15.74 -10.71 2.16
CA SER A 49 -14.94 -9.71 1.45
C SER A 49 -13.79 -10.36 0.69
N LEU A 50 -13.09 -11.33 1.29
CA LEU A 50 -12.03 -12.08 0.61
C LEU A 50 -12.57 -12.89 -0.58
N ALA A 51 -13.74 -13.52 -0.42
CA ALA A 51 -14.42 -14.27 -1.48
C ALA A 51 -14.79 -13.37 -2.66
N SER A 52 -15.31 -12.17 -2.40
CA SER A 52 -15.73 -11.18 -3.41
C SER A 52 -14.58 -10.60 -4.24
N TYR A 53 -13.34 -10.79 -3.77
CA TYR A 53 -12.12 -10.41 -4.47
C TYR A 53 -11.26 -11.61 -4.87
N GLY A 54 -11.86 -12.80 -4.98
CA GLY A 54 -11.28 -13.93 -5.70
C GLY A 54 -10.43 -14.87 -4.86
N ALA A 55 -10.50 -14.80 -3.53
CA ALA A 55 -9.86 -15.80 -2.68
C ALA A 55 -10.51 -17.18 -2.91
N ALA A 56 -9.78 -18.12 -3.51
CA ALA A 56 -10.25 -19.49 -3.70
C ALA A 56 -10.24 -20.27 -2.38
N LYS A 57 -9.22 -20.01 -1.55
CA LYS A 57 -9.02 -20.60 -0.23
C LYS A 57 -8.74 -19.51 0.81
N VAL A 58 -9.12 -19.76 2.06
CA VAL A 58 -8.77 -18.95 3.24
C VAL A 58 -8.09 -19.86 4.27
N TYR A 59 -6.79 -19.67 4.47
CA TYR A 59 -6.05 -20.23 5.59
C TYR A 59 -6.36 -19.43 6.84
N VAL A 60 -6.89 -20.08 7.87
CA VAL A 60 -7.36 -19.45 9.11
C VAL A 60 -6.40 -19.81 10.24
N ALA A 61 -5.60 -18.84 10.66
CA ALA A 61 -4.62 -18.97 11.73
C ALA A 61 -4.93 -17.96 12.84
N GLU A 62 -5.84 -18.33 13.73
CA GLU A 62 -6.30 -17.46 14.81
C GLU A 62 -5.72 -17.85 16.17
N SER A 63 -5.19 -16.88 16.90
CA SER A 63 -4.67 -17.08 18.25
C SER A 63 -4.55 -15.75 19.00
N ASP A 64 -4.69 -15.78 20.33
CA ASP A 64 -4.42 -14.63 21.19
C ASP A 64 -2.95 -14.16 21.08
N ASP A 65 -2.03 -15.07 20.75
CA ASP A 65 -0.62 -14.74 20.52
C ASP A 65 -0.43 -13.75 19.35
N VAL A 66 -1.33 -13.77 18.36
CA VAL A 66 -1.27 -12.85 17.23
C VAL A 66 -1.45 -11.40 17.67
N ALA A 67 -2.27 -11.16 18.70
CA ALA A 67 -2.45 -9.83 19.28
C ALA A 67 -1.38 -9.48 20.33
N ALA A 68 -0.73 -10.48 20.93
CA ALA A 68 0.25 -10.29 22.00
C ALA A 68 1.67 -9.99 21.50
N TYR A 69 2.01 -10.46 20.29
CA TYR A 69 3.32 -10.27 19.68
C TYR A 69 3.22 -9.41 18.43
N LEU A 70 4.34 -8.80 18.03
CA LEU A 70 4.44 -8.04 16.78
C LEU A 70 4.37 -9.00 15.56
N VAL A 71 5.31 -8.94 14.62
CA VAL A 71 5.22 -9.69 13.37
C VAL A 71 5.44 -11.21 13.49
N THR A 72 5.94 -11.70 14.63
CA THR A 72 6.41 -13.09 14.77
C THR A 72 5.36 -14.14 14.39
N PRO A 73 4.11 -14.10 14.90
CA PRO A 73 3.09 -15.09 14.55
C PRO A 73 2.78 -15.13 13.05
N LYS A 74 2.75 -13.96 12.38
CA LYS A 74 2.55 -13.86 10.92
C LYS A 74 3.67 -14.55 10.16
N VAL A 75 4.93 -14.34 10.56
CA VAL A 75 6.08 -15.00 9.91
C VAL A 75 6.11 -16.50 10.20
N ASP A 76 5.75 -16.94 11.40
CA ASP A 76 5.72 -18.37 11.77
C ASP A 76 4.67 -19.14 10.95
N VAL A 77 3.44 -18.60 10.85
CA VAL A 77 2.36 -19.18 10.04
C VAL A 77 2.71 -19.21 8.55
N LEU A 78 3.24 -18.11 8.00
CA LEU A 78 3.62 -18.09 6.59
C LEU A 78 4.76 -19.07 6.30
N ALA A 79 5.73 -19.22 7.21
CA ALA A 79 6.81 -20.19 7.03
C ALA A 79 6.32 -21.63 7.07
N SER A 80 5.38 -21.97 7.96
CA SER A 80 4.79 -23.31 8.02
C SER A 80 4.00 -23.62 6.74
N LEU A 81 3.22 -22.66 6.23
CA LEU A 81 2.49 -22.79 4.97
C LEU A 81 3.42 -22.92 3.77
N VAL A 82 4.50 -22.13 3.68
CA VAL A 82 5.49 -22.26 2.60
C VAL A 82 6.09 -23.67 2.60
N ALA A 83 6.47 -24.20 3.77
CA ALA A 83 7.02 -25.54 3.90
C ALA A 83 6.01 -26.64 3.53
N ALA A 84 4.75 -26.49 3.95
CA ALA A 84 3.72 -27.51 3.76
C ALA A 84 3.09 -27.52 2.35
N LYS A 85 2.99 -26.35 1.71
CA LYS A 85 2.21 -26.17 0.47
C LYS A 85 3.06 -25.85 -0.75
N SER A 86 4.31 -25.42 -0.58
CA SER A 86 5.19 -25.02 -1.69
C SER A 86 4.50 -24.07 -2.69
N PRO A 87 3.95 -22.92 -2.23
CA PRO A 87 3.16 -22.04 -3.09
C PRO A 87 4.01 -21.41 -4.19
N ALA A 88 3.36 -20.94 -5.26
CA ALA A 88 4.01 -20.23 -6.36
C ALA A 88 4.64 -18.91 -5.93
N ALA A 89 4.01 -18.20 -4.98
CA ALA A 89 4.53 -17.00 -4.35
C ALA A 89 3.83 -16.73 -3.02
N VAL A 90 4.42 -15.83 -2.23
CA VAL A 90 3.77 -15.18 -1.09
C VAL A 90 3.72 -13.68 -1.37
N LEU A 91 2.52 -13.11 -1.41
CA LEU A 91 2.27 -11.69 -1.58
C LEU A 91 1.94 -11.03 -0.24
N VAL A 92 2.59 -9.90 0.05
CA VAL A 92 2.40 -9.12 1.27
C VAL A 92 2.30 -7.64 0.90
N ALA A 93 1.51 -6.85 1.63
CA ALA A 93 1.49 -5.41 1.44
C ALA A 93 2.85 -4.81 1.82
N ALA A 94 3.36 -3.84 1.06
CA ALA A 94 4.64 -3.18 1.36
C ALA A 94 4.51 -2.10 2.46
N THR A 95 3.69 -2.35 3.48
CA THR A 95 3.60 -1.52 4.69
C THR A 95 4.86 -1.69 5.55
N ALA A 96 5.01 -0.87 6.59
CA ALA A 96 6.14 -1.02 7.53
C ALA A 96 6.18 -2.44 8.13
N GLU A 97 5.03 -2.92 8.60
CA GLU A 97 4.87 -4.27 9.13
C GLU A 97 5.08 -5.34 8.05
N GLY A 98 4.45 -5.19 6.88
CA GLY A 98 4.52 -6.19 5.82
C GLY A 98 5.92 -6.36 5.24
N LYS A 99 6.72 -5.29 5.14
CA LYS A 99 8.15 -5.37 4.76
C LYS A 99 8.98 -6.13 5.80
N GLU A 100 8.67 -5.96 7.08
CA GLU A 100 9.32 -6.72 8.14
C GLU A 100 8.95 -8.21 8.08
N VAL A 101 7.66 -8.52 7.91
CA VAL A 101 7.16 -9.89 7.73
C VAL A 101 7.86 -10.56 6.55
N ALA A 102 7.86 -9.90 5.38
CA ALA A 102 8.43 -10.45 4.15
C ALA A 102 9.94 -10.70 4.27
N GLY A 103 10.69 -9.75 4.83
CA GLY A 103 12.13 -9.90 5.04
C GLY A 103 12.48 -11.06 5.97
N ARG A 104 11.78 -11.17 7.11
CA ARG A 104 11.97 -12.29 8.05
C ARG A 104 11.58 -13.63 7.44
N LEU A 105 10.48 -13.68 6.69
CA LEU A 105 10.01 -14.89 6.01
C LEU A 105 11.02 -15.38 4.97
N ALA A 106 11.60 -14.46 4.19
CA ALA A 106 12.60 -14.78 3.17
C ALA A 106 13.83 -15.45 3.77
N VAL A 107 14.36 -14.89 4.86
CA VAL A 107 15.48 -15.48 5.59
C VAL A 107 15.11 -16.85 6.15
N ARG A 108 13.95 -16.97 6.81
CA ARG A 108 13.52 -18.20 7.48
C ARG A 108 13.29 -19.37 6.51
N THR A 109 12.78 -19.07 5.32
CA THR A 109 12.50 -20.07 4.28
C THR A 109 13.66 -20.28 3.30
N GLY A 110 14.74 -19.49 3.41
CA GLY A 110 15.86 -19.52 2.47
C GLY A 110 15.48 -19.06 1.06
N SER A 111 14.45 -18.22 0.94
CA SER A 111 13.87 -17.75 -0.31
C SER A 111 14.32 -16.34 -0.68
N GLY A 112 14.24 -15.98 -1.97
CA GLY A 112 14.43 -14.61 -2.43
C GLY A 112 13.19 -13.71 -2.22
N ILE A 113 13.43 -12.41 -2.16
CA ILE A 113 12.41 -11.38 -1.96
C ILE A 113 12.45 -10.31 -3.05
N LEU A 114 11.28 -9.86 -3.51
CA LEU A 114 11.09 -8.68 -4.34
C LEU A 114 10.38 -7.60 -3.51
N ILE A 115 11.02 -6.45 -3.34
CA ILE A 115 10.52 -5.39 -2.43
C ILE A 115 9.86 -4.23 -3.18
N GLU A 116 8.73 -3.75 -2.67
CA GLU A 116 8.00 -2.58 -3.18
C GLU A 116 7.68 -2.65 -4.69
N ALA A 117 7.28 -3.83 -5.16
CA ALA A 117 6.75 -4.02 -6.50
C ALA A 117 5.46 -3.20 -6.67
N VAL A 118 5.24 -2.70 -7.88
CA VAL A 118 3.99 -2.03 -8.28
C VAL A 118 3.07 -2.98 -9.05
N GLY A 119 3.51 -4.21 -9.27
CA GLY A 119 2.74 -5.26 -9.92
C GLY A 119 3.54 -6.54 -10.04
N VAL A 120 2.86 -7.59 -10.48
CA VAL A 120 3.46 -8.89 -10.79
C VAL A 120 2.91 -9.37 -12.12
N GLU A 121 3.69 -10.21 -12.80
CA GLU A 121 3.29 -10.87 -14.04
C GLU A 121 3.80 -12.32 -14.03
N SER A 122 3.16 -13.17 -14.83
CA SER A 122 3.61 -14.53 -15.08
C SER A 122 4.29 -14.60 -16.46
N THR A 123 5.60 -14.89 -16.47
CA THR A 123 6.35 -15.07 -17.73
C THR A 123 6.91 -16.49 -17.78
N GLY A 124 6.41 -17.30 -18.71
CA GLY A 124 6.84 -18.69 -18.84
C GLY A 124 6.55 -19.56 -17.60
N GLY A 125 5.55 -19.18 -16.80
CA GLY A 125 5.23 -19.84 -15.53
C GLY A 125 6.08 -19.38 -14.34
N GLU A 126 7.01 -18.44 -14.54
CA GLU A 126 7.78 -17.82 -13.46
C GLU A 126 7.10 -16.53 -12.98
N VAL A 127 7.14 -16.29 -11.67
CA VAL A 127 6.67 -15.04 -11.05
C VAL A 127 7.72 -13.95 -11.26
N VAL A 128 7.31 -12.87 -11.93
CA VAL A 128 8.14 -11.69 -12.20
C VAL A 128 7.50 -10.49 -11.52
N GLY A 129 8.27 -9.81 -10.66
CA GLY A 129 7.85 -8.55 -10.05
C GLY A 129 8.23 -7.37 -10.93
N VAL A 130 7.32 -6.39 -11.04
CA VAL A 130 7.55 -5.11 -11.71
C VAL A 130 7.86 -4.07 -10.64
N GLN A 131 9.06 -3.49 -10.65
CA GLN A 131 9.54 -2.59 -9.60
C GLN A 131 10.05 -1.28 -10.18
N GLY A 132 9.70 -0.17 -9.54
CA GLY A 132 10.35 1.12 -9.76
C GLY A 132 11.60 1.24 -8.88
N ILE A 133 12.78 1.38 -9.49
CA ILE A 133 14.06 1.57 -8.78
C ILE A 133 14.65 2.96 -9.04
N PHE A 134 15.67 3.34 -8.26
CA PHE A 134 16.26 4.69 -8.27
C PHE A 134 15.19 5.78 -8.12
N GLY A 135 14.33 5.60 -7.11
CA GLY A 135 13.20 6.48 -6.84
C GLY A 135 12.03 6.32 -7.82
N GLY A 136 12.07 5.40 -8.77
CA GLY A 136 11.06 5.25 -9.82
C GLY A 136 11.54 5.73 -11.20
N ALA A 137 12.79 6.18 -11.33
CA ALA A 137 13.36 6.59 -12.61
C ALA A 137 13.47 5.43 -13.62
N PHE A 138 13.56 4.19 -13.14
CA PHE A 138 13.59 3.00 -13.99
C PHE A 138 12.57 1.99 -13.51
N THR A 139 11.86 1.39 -14.46
CA THR A 139 11.06 0.19 -14.23
C THR A 139 11.89 -1.04 -14.58
N VAL A 140 12.00 -1.97 -13.64
CA VAL A 140 12.70 -3.24 -13.85
C VAL A 140 11.75 -4.40 -13.63
N LYS A 141 12.05 -5.51 -14.31
CA LYS A 141 11.40 -6.80 -14.15
C LYS A 141 12.38 -7.75 -13.47
N SER A 142 12.01 -8.21 -12.29
CA SER A 142 12.90 -9.00 -11.42
C SER A 142 12.26 -10.35 -11.12
N LYS A 143 13.08 -11.41 -11.07
CA LYS A 143 12.65 -12.73 -10.62
C LYS A 143 13.54 -13.27 -9.51
N VAL A 144 12.94 -14.04 -8.63
CA VAL A 144 13.65 -14.78 -7.59
C VAL A 144 14.23 -16.05 -8.18
N THR A 145 15.51 -16.33 -7.90
CA THR A 145 16.23 -17.50 -8.43
C THR A 145 16.36 -18.65 -7.42
N LYS A 146 15.93 -18.46 -6.17
CA LYS A 146 16.03 -19.45 -5.10
C LYS A 146 14.81 -19.40 -4.18
N GLY A 147 14.21 -20.56 -3.92
CA GLY A 147 13.08 -20.73 -3.00
C GLY A 147 11.76 -20.15 -3.55
N THR A 148 10.80 -19.95 -2.66
CA THR A 148 9.48 -19.39 -2.99
C THR A 148 9.56 -17.88 -3.14
N PRO A 149 9.18 -17.28 -4.28
CA PRO A 149 9.15 -15.83 -4.42
C PRO A 149 8.30 -15.16 -3.33
N ILE A 150 8.92 -14.33 -2.49
CA ILE A 150 8.21 -13.47 -1.55
C ILE A 150 8.18 -12.08 -2.16
N VAL A 151 7.00 -11.53 -2.39
CA VAL A 151 6.83 -10.25 -3.09
C VAL A 151 6.05 -9.32 -2.20
N THR A 152 6.63 -8.16 -1.89
CA THR A 152 5.86 -7.07 -1.31
C THR A 152 5.34 -6.16 -2.41
N ILE A 153 4.05 -5.85 -2.38
CA ILE A 153 3.40 -4.97 -3.36
C ILE A 153 3.02 -3.65 -2.68
N ARG A 154 3.37 -2.54 -3.32
CA ARG A 154 3.07 -1.19 -2.86
C ARG A 154 1.55 -0.98 -2.86
N PRO A 155 0.92 -0.52 -1.76
CA PRO A 155 -0.49 -0.18 -1.76
C PRO A 155 -0.81 0.84 -2.87
N GLY A 156 -1.92 0.63 -3.57
CA GLY A 156 -2.35 1.41 -4.72
C GLY A 156 -1.66 1.05 -6.04
N GLY A 157 -0.62 0.21 -6.03
CA GLY A 157 0.12 -0.18 -7.24
C GLY A 157 -0.67 -1.08 -8.19
N VAL A 158 -1.58 -1.90 -7.65
CA VAL A 158 -2.47 -2.78 -8.41
C VAL A 158 -3.91 -2.38 -8.15
N ASP A 159 -4.76 -2.44 -9.18
CA ASP A 159 -6.19 -2.16 -9.02
C ASP A 159 -6.86 -3.33 -8.31
N ALA A 160 -7.70 -3.06 -7.32
CA ALA A 160 -8.58 -4.07 -6.75
C ALA A 160 -9.73 -4.37 -7.72
N VAL A 161 -9.77 -5.59 -8.24
CA VAL A 161 -10.81 -6.04 -9.18
C VAL A 161 -11.62 -7.15 -8.53
N GLU A 162 -12.94 -6.97 -8.48
CA GLU A 162 -13.86 -7.99 -7.97
C GLU A 162 -13.79 -9.26 -8.82
N ALA A 163 -13.84 -10.39 -8.13
CA ALA A 163 -13.90 -11.71 -8.74
C ALA A 163 -14.48 -12.68 -7.71
N GLN A 164 -15.31 -13.62 -8.12
CA GLN A 164 -15.88 -14.58 -7.18
C GLN A 164 -14.88 -15.69 -6.88
N GLY A 165 -14.58 -15.89 -5.60
CA GLY A 165 -13.78 -16.98 -5.07
C GLY A 165 -14.60 -17.88 -4.14
N ALA A 166 -14.21 -19.15 -4.01
CA ALA A 166 -14.92 -20.10 -3.15
C ALA A 166 -14.69 -19.87 -1.65
N ALA A 167 -13.59 -19.19 -1.28
CA ALA A 167 -13.15 -18.96 0.09
C ALA A 167 -13.24 -20.20 0.99
N ALA A 168 -12.81 -21.36 0.48
CA ALA A 168 -12.80 -22.60 1.24
C ALA A 168 -11.83 -22.46 2.43
N GLU A 169 -12.31 -22.73 3.64
CA GLU A 169 -11.51 -22.54 4.85
C GLU A 169 -10.64 -23.76 5.15
N GLU A 170 -9.39 -23.50 5.53
CA GLU A 170 -8.46 -24.49 6.06
C GLU A 170 -7.85 -23.94 7.35
N ILE A 171 -8.09 -24.60 8.48
CA ILE A 171 -7.55 -24.18 9.77
C ILE A 171 -6.05 -24.48 9.82
N VAL A 172 -5.26 -23.51 10.24
CA VAL A 172 -3.81 -23.59 10.38
C VAL A 172 -3.45 -23.29 11.82
N GLU A 173 -2.63 -24.15 12.42
CA GLU A 173 -2.09 -23.91 13.76
C GLU A 173 -1.16 -22.70 13.75
N VAL A 174 -1.34 -21.79 14.71
CA VAL A 174 -0.37 -20.71 14.98
C VAL A 174 0.75 -21.29 15.85
N PRO A 175 1.99 -21.40 15.35
CA PRO A 175 3.09 -21.90 16.16
C PRO A 175 3.30 -21.02 17.39
N ALA A 176 3.52 -21.64 18.55
CA ALA A 176 3.78 -20.90 19.78
C ALA A 176 5.03 -20.01 19.63
N ALA A 177 4.89 -18.73 19.94
CA ALA A 177 6.00 -17.79 19.84
C ALA A 177 7.08 -18.13 20.88
N ASP A 178 8.33 -18.25 20.44
CA ASP A 178 9.47 -18.30 21.35
C ASP A 178 9.63 -16.93 22.02
N ALA A 179 9.19 -16.82 23.28
CA ALA A 179 9.19 -15.57 24.04
C ALA A 179 10.60 -14.94 24.15
N ALA A 180 11.68 -15.71 24.03
CA ALA A 180 13.05 -15.17 24.02
C ALA A 180 13.43 -14.52 22.68
N LYS A 181 12.69 -14.80 21.60
CA LYS A 181 12.95 -14.32 20.23
C LYS A 181 11.83 -13.46 19.65
N ALA A 182 10.71 -13.33 20.36
CA ALA A 182 9.55 -12.56 19.92
C ALA A 182 9.46 -11.21 20.64
N THR A 183 9.02 -10.18 19.91
CA THR A 183 8.76 -8.86 20.48
C THR A 183 7.33 -8.82 21.00
N LYS A 184 7.17 -8.71 22.33
CA LYS A 184 5.87 -8.58 22.98
C LYS A 184 5.35 -7.15 22.90
N ILE A 185 4.07 -7.00 22.55
CA ILE A 185 3.37 -5.72 22.57
C ILE A 185 2.99 -5.41 24.02
N THR A 186 3.41 -4.23 24.53
CA THR A 186 3.09 -3.77 25.90
C THR A 186 1.98 -2.72 25.92
N GLY A 187 1.63 -2.15 24.78
CA GLY A 187 0.56 -1.18 24.61
C GLY A 187 0.40 -0.81 23.14
N GLN A 188 -0.78 -0.29 22.80
CA GLN A 188 -1.09 0.29 21.50
C GLN A 188 -1.83 1.61 21.75
N GLU A 189 -1.42 2.66 21.05
CA GLU A 189 -2.12 3.94 21.05
C GLU A 189 -2.65 4.18 19.64
N PRO A 190 -3.96 4.40 19.46
CA PRO A 190 -4.50 4.74 18.15
C PRO A 190 -3.89 6.07 17.68
N ILE A 191 -3.62 6.17 16.38
CA ILE A 191 -3.17 7.43 15.78
C ILE A 191 -4.24 8.48 16.07
N VAL A 192 -3.84 9.57 16.72
CA VAL A 192 -4.72 10.72 16.92
C VAL A 192 -4.80 11.48 15.58
N GLY A 193 -5.82 11.20 14.76
CA GLY A 193 -6.02 11.99 13.53
C GLY A 193 -7.12 11.52 12.58
N GLY A 194 -8.10 12.41 12.36
CA GLY A 194 -8.89 12.70 11.15
C GLY A 194 -9.66 11.58 10.41
N ASP A 195 -10.80 11.94 9.83
CA ASP A 195 -11.63 11.04 8.98
C ASP A 195 -11.01 10.73 7.59
N ARG A 196 -9.75 11.12 7.36
CA ARG A 196 -9.09 11.00 6.05
C ARG A 196 -8.30 9.69 5.94
N PRO A 197 -8.17 9.12 4.74
CA PRO A 197 -7.34 7.93 4.52
C PRO A 197 -5.89 8.13 4.96
N GLU A 198 -5.24 7.05 5.40
CA GLU A 198 -3.80 7.06 5.66
C GLU A 198 -3.02 7.24 4.35
N LEU A 199 -2.00 8.10 4.37
CA LEU A 199 -1.29 8.57 3.18
C LEU A 199 -0.64 7.46 2.33
N THR A 200 -0.09 6.42 2.95
CA THR A 200 0.52 5.27 2.25
C THR A 200 -0.48 4.26 1.72
N GLU A 201 -1.72 4.31 2.17
CA GLU A 201 -2.81 3.40 1.76
C GLU A 201 -3.84 4.09 0.85
N ALA A 202 -3.76 5.40 0.71
CA ALA A 202 -4.72 6.19 -0.01
C ALA A 202 -4.67 5.94 -1.52
N SER A 203 -5.86 5.72 -2.11
CA SER A 203 -6.00 5.61 -3.56
C SER A 203 -5.89 6.95 -4.28
N ILE A 204 -6.16 8.04 -3.57
CA ILE A 204 -6.03 9.41 -4.05
C ILE A 204 -5.25 10.20 -3.01
N VAL A 205 -4.26 10.96 -3.46
CA VAL A 205 -3.49 11.88 -2.61
C VAL A 205 -3.57 13.28 -3.20
N VAL A 206 -4.02 14.25 -2.40
CA VAL A 206 -3.95 15.67 -2.74
C VAL A 206 -2.85 16.29 -1.89
N SER A 207 -1.81 16.80 -2.54
CA SER A 207 -0.57 17.18 -1.88
C SER A 207 -0.24 18.65 -2.08
N GLY A 208 0.04 19.35 -0.98
CA GLY A 208 0.39 20.76 -0.95
C GLY A 208 1.91 21.01 -0.90
N GLY A 209 2.36 21.99 -1.69
CA GLY A 209 3.74 22.44 -1.71
C GLY A 209 3.98 23.77 -1.01
N ARG A 210 5.21 24.27 -1.12
CA ARG A 210 5.54 25.63 -0.68
C ARG A 210 4.71 26.71 -1.38
N GLY A 211 4.20 26.45 -2.58
CA GLY A 211 3.30 27.36 -3.30
C GLY A 211 1.98 27.66 -2.57
N VAL A 212 1.59 26.86 -1.56
CA VAL A 212 0.43 27.14 -0.69
C VAL A 212 0.69 28.36 0.22
N GLY A 213 1.94 28.55 0.66
CA GLY A 213 2.41 29.79 1.30
C GLY A 213 2.14 29.96 2.80
N SER A 214 1.20 29.23 3.41
CA SER A 214 1.02 29.22 4.87
C SER A 214 0.22 28.01 5.35
N ALA A 215 0.18 27.80 6.68
CA ALA A 215 -0.64 26.75 7.30
C ALA A 215 -2.14 27.01 7.13
N GLU A 216 -2.59 28.26 7.28
CA GLU A 216 -4.00 28.64 7.14
C GLU A 216 -4.51 28.41 5.72
N LYS A 217 -3.65 28.66 4.72
CA LYS A 217 -3.99 28.46 3.31
C LYS A 217 -3.99 26.99 2.88
N PHE A 218 -3.48 26.08 3.71
CA PHE A 218 -3.47 24.65 3.42
C PHE A 218 -4.88 24.06 3.36
N GLU A 219 -5.89 24.77 3.88
CA GLU A 219 -7.32 24.44 3.75
C GLU A 219 -7.73 24.19 2.27
N VAL A 220 -7.07 24.84 1.29
CA VAL A 220 -7.35 24.59 -0.14
C VAL A 220 -7.00 23.16 -0.58
N VAL A 221 -5.95 22.58 0.01
CA VAL A 221 -5.52 21.19 -0.23
C VAL A 221 -6.48 20.24 0.46
N GLU A 222 -6.85 20.56 1.69
CA GLU A 222 -7.76 19.78 2.51
C GLU A 222 -9.16 19.68 1.92
N LYS A 223 -9.76 20.80 1.48
CA LYS A 223 -11.08 20.82 0.85
C LYS A 223 -11.16 19.96 -0.40
N LEU A 224 -10.12 20.02 -1.24
CA LEU A 224 -10.05 19.17 -2.42
C LEU A 224 -9.86 17.69 -2.03
N ALA A 225 -9.06 17.42 -1.00
CA ALA A 225 -8.89 16.07 -0.49
C ALA A 225 -10.22 15.50 0.02
N ASP A 226 -10.95 16.26 0.83
CA ASP A 226 -12.25 15.89 1.39
C ASP A 226 -13.28 15.64 0.27
N ALA A 227 -13.35 16.54 -0.72
CA ALA A 227 -14.23 16.36 -1.88
C ALA A 227 -13.89 15.09 -2.67
N LEU A 228 -12.61 14.68 -2.74
CA LEU A 228 -12.18 13.46 -3.41
C LEU A 228 -12.25 12.22 -2.51
N GLY A 229 -12.39 12.35 -1.19
CA GLY A 229 -12.18 11.24 -0.26
C GLY A 229 -10.73 10.77 -0.24
N ALA A 230 -9.80 11.72 -0.39
CA ALA A 230 -8.37 11.50 -0.56
C ALA A 230 -7.60 11.74 0.75
N ALA A 231 -6.39 11.20 0.83
CA ALA A 231 -5.43 11.62 1.85
C ALA A 231 -4.82 12.97 1.49
N VAL A 232 -4.36 13.68 2.52
CA VAL A 232 -3.59 14.91 2.37
C VAL A 232 -2.10 14.59 2.43
N GLY A 233 -1.35 15.09 1.45
CA GLY A 233 0.10 15.06 1.42
C GLY A 233 0.70 16.46 1.57
N ALA A 234 1.99 16.51 1.93
CA ALA A 234 2.77 17.74 1.93
C ALA A 234 4.17 17.48 1.37
N SER A 235 4.71 18.42 0.60
CA SER A 235 6.14 18.40 0.28
C SER A 235 6.98 18.73 1.52
N ARG A 236 8.23 18.27 1.56
CA ARG A 236 9.17 18.65 2.63
C ARG A 236 9.29 20.17 2.81
N ALA A 237 9.30 20.95 1.72
CA ALA A 237 9.37 22.41 1.82
C ALA A 237 8.17 23.03 2.55
N ALA A 238 6.98 22.43 2.46
CA ALA A 238 5.80 22.86 3.20
C ALA A 238 5.92 22.47 4.69
N VAL A 239 6.40 21.25 4.96
CA VAL A 239 6.64 20.76 6.34
C VAL A 239 7.70 21.61 7.05
N ASP A 240 8.86 21.82 6.43
CA ASP A 240 9.96 22.62 6.98
C ASP A 240 9.55 24.09 7.21
N SER A 241 8.54 24.58 6.47
CA SER A 241 7.96 25.93 6.67
C SER A 241 6.82 25.97 7.69
N GLY A 242 6.48 24.84 8.32
CA GLY A 242 5.41 24.74 9.31
C GLY A 242 4.00 24.77 8.72
N TYR A 243 3.82 24.53 7.42
CA TYR A 243 2.50 24.60 6.78
C TYR A 243 1.64 23.36 7.05
N TYR A 244 2.28 22.21 7.26
CA TYR A 244 1.59 20.96 7.56
C TYR A 244 2.48 19.99 8.35
N PRO A 245 1.93 19.07 9.16
CA PRO A 245 2.74 18.18 9.99
C PRO A 245 3.61 17.19 9.19
N ALA A 246 4.77 16.84 9.75
CA ALA A 246 5.76 15.97 9.09
C ALA A 246 5.24 14.56 8.75
N GLN A 247 4.24 14.04 9.47
CA GLN A 247 3.64 12.73 9.21
C GLN A 247 2.95 12.62 7.83
N PHE A 248 2.66 13.76 7.19
CA PHE A 248 2.07 13.84 5.86
C PHE A 248 3.11 14.13 4.77
N GLN A 249 4.40 14.14 5.11
CA GLN A 249 5.46 14.41 4.15
C GLN A 249 5.52 13.32 3.09
N VAL A 250 5.45 13.71 1.82
CA VAL A 250 5.72 12.84 0.66
C VAL A 250 7.13 13.11 0.14
N GLY A 251 7.86 12.05 -0.18
CA GLY A 251 9.19 12.12 -0.79
C GLY A 251 10.17 11.11 -0.21
N GLN A 252 11.41 11.13 -0.71
CA GLN A 252 12.50 10.22 -0.36
C GLN A 252 12.76 10.11 1.16
N THR A 253 12.62 11.22 1.88
CA THR A 253 12.82 11.29 3.34
C THR A 253 11.49 11.30 4.12
N GLY A 254 10.36 11.11 3.42
CA GLY A 254 9.03 11.01 4.01
C GLY A 254 8.39 9.67 3.65
N LYS A 255 7.10 9.70 3.34
CA LYS A 255 6.34 8.55 2.84
C LYS A 255 6.47 8.46 1.32
N THR A 256 6.67 7.22 0.85
CA THR A 256 6.53 6.86 -0.56
C THR A 256 5.10 6.38 -0.78
N VAL A 257 4.43 6.92 -1.79
CA VAL A 257 3.04 6.63 -2.13
C VAL A 257 2.93 6.22 -3.60
N SER A 258 1.94 5.40 -3.93
CA SER A 258 1.64 4.98 -5.31
C SER A 258 0.14 5.03 -5.60
N PRO A 259 -0.53 6.16 -5.33
CA PRO A 259 -1.97 6.27 -5.53
C PRO A 259 -2.35 6.13 -7.01
N GLN A 260 -3.63 5.86 -7.23
CA GLN A 260 -4.26 5.92 -8.54
C GLN A 260 -4.25 7.36 -9.07
N LEU A 261 -4.43 8.35 -8.19
CA LEU A 261 -4.37 9.76 -8.52
C LEU A 261 -3.54 10.53 -7.49
N TYR A 262 -2.53 11.27 -7.97
CA TYR A 262 -1.78 12.24 -7.19
C TYR A 262 -2.02 13.64 -7.73
N VAL A 263 -2.57 14.53 -6.91
CA VAL A 263 -2.77 15.95 -7.25
C VAL A 263 -1.72 16.79 -6.54
N ALA A 264 -0.81 17.40 -7.28
CA ALA A 264 0.26 18.25 -6.77
C ALA A 264 -0.11 19.74 -6.88
N LEU A 265 -0.42 20.38 -5.75
CA LEU A 265 -0.79 21.79 -5.68
C LEU A 265 0.40 22.65 -5.20
N GLY A 266 0.96 23.46 -6.10
CA GLY A 266 2.06 24.38 -5.76
C GLY A 266 3.36 23.67 -5.37
N ILE A 267 3.61 22.47 -5.92
CA ILE A 267 4.81 21.67 -5.72
C ILE A 267 5.70 21.83 -6.96
N SER A 268 6.99 22.15 -6.77
CA SER A 268 7.93 22.31 -7.88
C SER A 268 8.36 20.97 -8.50
N GLY A 269 8.30 19.87 -7.76
CA GLY A 269 8.74 18.56 -8.23
C GLY A 269 10.25 18.37 -8.16
N ALA A 270 10.89 18.74 -7.04
CA ALA A 270 12.27 18.34 -6.79
C ALA A 270 12.42 16.81 -6.83
N ILE A 271 13.59 16.30 -7.23
CA ILE A 271 13.85 14.85 -7.38
C ILE A 271 13.48 14.08 -6.11
N GLN A 272 13.78 14.64 -4.94
CA GLN A 272 13.47 14.02 -3.64
C GLN A 272 11.96 13.91 -3.41
N HIS A 273 11.15 14.86 -3.89
CA HIS A 273 9.69 14.76 -3.82
C HIS A 273 9.18 13.70 -4.80
N ARG A 274 9.62 13.76 -6.06
CA ARG A 274 9.22 12.80 -7.10
C ARG A 274 9.56 11.36 -6.73
N ALA A 275 10.71 11.12 -6.11
CA ALA A 275 11.10 9.79 -5.65
C ALA A 275 10.07 9.11 -4.73
N GLY A 276 9.23 9.90 -4.04
CA GLY A 276 8.17 9.39 -3.18
C GLY A 276 6.79 9.30 -3.84
N MET A 277 6.60 9.71 -5.09
CA MET A 277 5.27 9.73 -5.72
C MET A 277 5.22 9.49 -7.23
N GLN A 278 6.35 9.45 -7.93
CA GLN A 278 6.35 9.34 -9.39
C GLN A 278 5.86 7.99 -9.93
N THR A 279 5.67 7.00 -9.05
CA THR A 279 5.02 5.73 -9.40
C THR A 279 3.49 5.79 -9.27
N SER A 280 2.91 6.97 -9.00
CA SER A 280 1.47 7.17 -9.06
C SER A 280 0.97 6.92 -10.48
N LYS A 281 -0.21 6.33 -10.62
CA LYS A 281 -0.76 5.95 -11.93
C LYS A 281 -1.18 7.17 -12.76
N THR A 282 -1.69 8.21 -12.11
CA THR A 282 -2.02 9.49 -12.74
C THR A 282 -1.57 10.64 -11.86
N ILE A 283 -0.83 11.58 -12.44
CA ILE A 283 -0.26 12.75 -11.79
C ILE A 283 -0.88 14.01 -12.41
N VAL A 284 -1.59 14.77 -11.58
CA VAL A 284 -2.13 16.08 -11.93
C VAL A 284 -1.33 17.15 -11.21
N ALA A 285 -0.82 18.14 -11.93
CA ALA A 285 -0.02 19.22 -11.35
C ALA A 285 -0.64 20.60 -11.60
N VAL A 286 -0.69 21.43 -10.55
CA VAL A 286 -1.07 22.85 -10.62
C VAL A 286 0.08 23.69 -10.09
N ASN A 287 0.69 24.48 -10.96
CA ASN A 287 1.81 25.35 -10.58
C ASN A 287 1.76 26.66 -11.39
N LYS A 288 2.19 27.78 -10.79
CA LYS A 288 2.28 29.07 -11.47
C LYS A 288 3.48 29.14 -12.42
N ASP A 289 4.54 28.40 -12.10
CA ASP A 289 5.76 28.36 -12.88
C ASP A 289 5.63 27.29 -13.99
N PRO A 290 5.54 27.68 -15.28
CA PRO A 290 5.44 26.73 -16.39
C PRO A 290 6.67 25.83 -16.53
N GLU A 291 7.82 26.25 -16.00
CA GLU A 291 9.07 25.49 -16.03
C GLU A 291 9.23 24.60 -14.78
N ALA A 292 8.18 24.50 -13.93
CA ALA A 292 8.22 23.69 -12.73
C ALA A 292 8.52 22.23 -13.10
N PRO A 293 9.59 21.62 -12.55
CA PRO A 293 10.02 20.29 -12.93
C PRO A 293 8.95 19.18 -12.72
N ILE A 294 7.94 19.40 -11.87
CA ILE A 294 6.80 18.47 -11.70
C ILE A 294 6.07 18.18 -13.03
N PHE A 295 6.04 19.13 -13.97
CA PHE A 295 5.37 18.96 -15.25
C PHE A 295 6.04 17.92 -16.15
N GLU A 296 7.31 17.58 -15.91
CA GLU A 296 8.02 16.52 -16.65
C GLU A 296 7.42 15.13 -16.42
N ILE A 297 6.70 14.93 -15.31
CA ILE A 297 6.09 13.65 -14.94
C ILE A 297 4.57 13.74 -14.76
N ALA A 298 3.96 14.90 -15.04
CA ALA A 298 2.52 15.08 -14.90
C ALA A 298 1.79 14.58 -16.15
N ASP A 299 0.77 13.75 -15.97
CA ASP A 299 -0.14 13.37 -17.04
C ASP A 299 -1.06 14.54 -17.44
N PHE A 300 -1.42 15.37 -16.45
CA PHE A 300 -2.20 16.59 -16.66
C PHE A 300 -1.57 17.77 -15.91
N GLY A 301 -1.30 18.87 -16.61
CA GLY A 301 -0.71 20.08 -16.04
C GLY A 301 -1.59 21.31 -16.24
N VAL A 302 -1.79 22.09 -15.19
CA VAL A 302 -2.40 23.43 -15.26
C VAL A 302 -1.38 24.47 -14.80
N VAL A 303 -0.96 25.33 -15.73
CA VAL A 303 -0.16 26.51 -15.40
C VAL A 303 -1.09 27.60 -14.89
N GLY A 304 -1.09 27.86 -13.59
CA GLY A 304 -2.03 28.80 -12.99
C GLY A 304 -1.94 28.89 -11.47
N ASP A 305 -2.76 29.79 -10.91
CA ASP A 305 -2.87 29.95 -9.46
C ASP A 305 -3.68 28.80 -8.85
N LEU A 306 -3.07 28.05 -7.93
CA LEU A 306 -3.75 26.98 -7.20
C LEU A 306 -5.00 27.49 -6.45
N PHE A 307 -5.00 28.75 -5.99
CA PHE A 307 -6.16 29.34 -5.31
C PHE A 307 -7.32 29.68 -6.24
N ALA A 308 -7.09 29.70 -7.55
CA ALA A 308 -8.15 29.82 -8.55
C ALA A 308 -8.59 28.43 -9.06
N VAL A 309 -7.61 27.54 -9.29
CA VAL A 309 -7.83 26.24 -9.94
C VAL A 309 -8.42 25.20 -8.97
N ALA A 310 -7.84 25.02 -7.78
CA ALA A 310 -8.26 23.97 -6.86
C ALA A 310 -9.71 24.12 -6.36
N PRO A 311 -10.22 25.34 -6.07
CA PRO A 311 -11.64 25.52 -5.74
C PRO A 311 -12.59 25.15 -6.89
N GLN A 312 -12.27 25.51 -8.14
CA GLN A 312 -13.08 25.13 -9.31
C GLN A 312 -13.11 23.61 -9.50
N LEU A 313 -11.96 22.96 -9.34
CA LEU A 313 -11.87 21.50 -9.38
C LEU A 313 -12.70 20.86 -8.25
N THR A 314 -12.63 21.40 -7.04
CA THR A 314 -13.41 20.93 -5.89
C THR A 314 -14.91 21.01 -6.16
N GLU A 315 -15.38 22.13 -6.71
CA GLU A 315 -16.79 22.32 -7.10
C GLU A 315 -17.23 21.31 -8.15
N GLU A 316 -16.43 21.10 -9.19
CA GLU A 316 -16.76 20.18 -10.28
C GLU A 316 -16.75 18.71 -9.83
N VAL A 317 -15.82 18.32 -8.94
CA VAL A 317 -15.83 17.00 -8.29
C VAL A 317 -17.12 16.80 -7.51
N GLY A 318 -17.55 17.82 -6.74
CA GLY A 318 -18.80 17.77 -5.98
C GLY A 318 -20.02 17.56 -6.88
N LYS A 319 -20.07 18.22 -8.04
CA LYS A 319 -21.17 18.07 -9.02
C LYS A 319 -21.25 16.69 -9.65
N ARG A 320 -20.11 15.99 -9.78
CA ARG A 320 -20.03 14.68 -10.46
C ARG A 320 -20.07 13.47 -9.53
N LYS A 321 -19.90 13.68 -8.22
CA LYS A 321 -19.97 12.62 -7.20
C LYS A 321 -21.40 12.25 -6.80
N GLY A 322 -22.37 13.11 -7.06
CA GLY A 322 -23.81 12.83 -6.93
C GLY A 322 -24.41 12.32 -8.23
#